data_AF-A0A915MDC6-F1
#
_entry.id   AF-A0A915MDC6-F1
#
_cell.length_a   1.000
_cell.length_b   1.000
_cell.length_c   1.000
_cell.angle_alpha   90.00
_cell.angle_beta   90.00
_cell.angle_gamma   90.00
#
_symmetry.space_group_name_H-M   'P 1'
#
loop_
_entity.id
_entity.type
_entity.pdbx_description
1 polymer ?
#
loop_
_entity_poly.entity_id
_entity_poly.type
_entity_poly.pdbx_seq_one_letter_code
_entity_poly.pdbx_strand_id
1 'polypeptide(L)'
;MPLIITLLRLSVSLYFWAVSFVFRLWNFLYKRRIVDKAANEVLLISAGEAAAMIRRGEIGSLQLVEAYIERIEHVDGMLNAVVENNFTKAREIAQHVDNYLSLINRNSEELAKLAKTKPLFGVPFTVKDNTFCKDFVCTAGVPARKQNEPSITNVPELALWWESSNKIYGRSNNPYDVRRTPGGSSGGEGALIAAAGSVIGLGNDVGGSLRVPAVFCGIFGLKPGPGIVPSSGIIPHVRGGYVTQMASAGPMARYASDLALMLQVF
;
A
#
# COMPACT_ATOMS: atom_id res chain seq x y z
N MET A 1 18.58 10.64 -46.64
CA MET A 1 17.55 10.14 -45.71
C MET A 1 17.89 8.78 -45.08
N PRO A 2 18.32 7.73 -45.82
CA PRO A 2 18.60 6.41 -45.24
C PRO A 2 19.77 6.41 -44.25
N LEU A 3 20.86 7.11 -44.59
CA LEU A 3 22.05 7.18 -43.74
C LEU A 3 21.77 7.82 -42.37
N ILE A 4 20.98 8.90 -42.33
CA ILE A 4 20.62 9.59 -41.08
C ILE A 4 19.81 8.66 -40.18
N ILE A 5 18.84 7.93 -40.73
CA ILE A 5 18.03 6.97 -39.96
C ILE A 5 18.91 5.82 -39.45
N THR A 6 19.82 5.30 -40.27
CA THR A 6 20.76 4.24 -39.86
C THR A 6 21.69 4.72 -38.74
N LEU A 7 22.24 5.92 -38.85
CA LEU A 7 23.09 6.51 -37.80
C LEU A 7 22.30 6.72 -36.50
N LEU A 8 21.07 7.25 -36.57
CA LEU A 8 20.20 7.41 -35.40
C LEU A 8 19.90 6.06 -34.73
N ARG A 9 19.57 5.02 -35.51
CA ARG A 9 19.35 3.67 -34.97
C ARG A 9 20.61 3.14 -34.27
N LEU A 10 21.77 3.28 -34.89
CA LEU A 10 23.04 2.87 -34.29
C LEU A 10 23.31 3.63 -32.99
N SER A 11 23.14 4.96 -32.97
CA SER A 11 23.31 5.78 -31.77
C SER A 11 22.38 5.36 -30.64
N VAL A 12 21.10 5.12 -30.94
CA VAL A 12 20.12 4.65 -29.96
C VAL A 12 20.47 3.25 -29.44
N SER A 13 20.88 2.33 -30.32
CA SER A 13 21.32 1.00 -29.93
C SER A 13 22.56 1.02 -29.04
N LEU A 14 23.56 1.84 -29.38
CA LEU A 14 24.77 2.02 -28.58
C LEU A 14 24.44 2.63 -27.21
N TYR A 15 23.56 3.63 -27.16
CA TYR A 15 23.08 4.20 -25.90
C TYR A 15 22.43 3.15 -25.00
N PHE A 16 21.46 2.38 -25.51
CA PHE A 16 20.81 1.35 -24.70
C PHE A 16 21.74 0.21 -24.32
N TRP A 17 22.70 -0.14 -25.19
CA TRP A 17 23.75 -1.12 -24.86
C TRP A 17 24.63 -0.62 -23.70
N ALA A 18 25.09 0.63 -23.76
CA ALA A 18 25.92 1.23 -22.72
C ALA A 18 25.17 1.33 -21.39
N VAL A 19 23.92 1.82 -21.41
CA VAL A 19 23.04 1.85 -20.24
C VAL A 19 22.86 0.44 -19.67
N SER A 20 22.55 -0.54 -20.51
CA SER A 20 22.38 -1.94 -20.08
C SER A 20 23.66 -2.54 -19.51
N PHE A 21 24.83 -2.18 -20.06
CA PHE A 21 26.13 -2.62 -19.55
C PHE A 21 26.37 -2.05 -18.15
N VAL A 22 26.17 -0.75 -17.96
CA VAL A 22 26.31 -0.08 -16.65
C VAL A 22 25.38 -0.72 -15.62
N PHE A 23 24.09 -0.93 -15.94
CA PHE A 23 23.16 -1.56 -15.01
C PHE A 23 23.50 -3.03 -14.74
N ARG A 24 24.02 -3.78 -15.71
CA ARG A 24 24.49 -5.16 -15.48
C ARG A 24 25.69 -5.18 -14.54
N LEU A 25 26.66 -4.30 -14.77
CA LEU A 25 27.82 -4.17 -13.89
C LEU A 25 27.40 -3.74 -12.47
N TRP A 26 26.50 -2.77 -12.35
CA TRP A 26 25.95 -2.35 -11.06
C TRP A 26 25.23 -3.50 -10.34
N ASN A 27 24.37 -4.24 -11.04
CA ASN A 27 23.65 -5.38 -10.46
C ASN A 27 24.54 -6.59 -10.16
N PHE A 28 25.71 -6.68 -10.78
CA PHE A 28 26.75 -7.66 -10.45
C PHE A 28 27.46 -7.28 -9.15
N LEU A 29 27.81 -6.00 -8.99
CA LEU A 29 28.51 -5.49 -7.81
C LEU A 29 27.59 -5.36 -6.58
N TYR A 30 26.33 -4.93 -6.78
CA TYR A 30 25.37 -4.71 -5.71
C TYR A 30 24.40 -5.90 -5.60
N LYS A 31 24.60 -6.70 -4.55
CA LYS A 31 23.88 -7.97 -4.34
C LYS A 31 22.38 -7.74 -4.19
N ARG A 32 21.59 -8.61 -4.85
CA ARG A 32 20.14 -8.69 -4.67
C ARG A 32 19.84 -9.08 -3.22
N ARG A 33 18.97 -8.31 -2.56
CA ARG A 33 18.31 -8.72 -1.32
C ARG A 33 16.82 -8.84 -1.58
N ILE A 34 16.20 -9.82 -0.96
CA ILE A 34 14.79 -10.15 -1.10
C ILE A 34 14.22 -10.21 0.31
N VAL A 35 13.02 -9.67 0.50
CA VAL A 35 12.29 -9.85 1.75
C VAL A 35 11.91 -11.32 1.88
N ASP A 36 12.16 -11.91 3.04
CA ASP A 36 11.82 -13.30 3.33
C ASP A 36 10.31 -13.54 3.31
N LYS A 37 9.89 -14.80 3.19
CA LYS A 37 8.47 -15.13 3.27
C LYS A 37 7.98 -14.98 4.70
N ALA A 38 6.73 -14.55 4.89
CA ALA A 38 6.11 -14.55 6.20
C ALA A 38 5.97 -15.99 6.72
N ALA A 39 6.50 -16.26 7.92
CA ALA A 39 6.39 -17.56 8.57
C ALA A 39 5.04 -17.75 9.29
N ASN A 40 4.44 -16.65 9.76
CA ASN A 40 3.14 -16.67 10.43
C ASN A 40 2.01 -16.77 9.38
N GLU A 41 1.28 -17.88 9.39
CA GLU A 41 0.19 -18.15 8.43
C GLU A 41 -0.98 -17.18 8.54
N VAL A 42 -1.18 -16.55 9.71
CA VAL A 42 -2.22 -15.51 9.90
C VAL A 42 -1.94 -14.27 9.04
N LEU A 43 -0.70 -14.07 8.60
CA LEU A 43 -0.34 -13.01 7.64
C LEU A 43 -0.64 -13.40 6.18
N LEU A 44 -1.03 -14.65 5.92
CA LEU A 44 -1.24 -15.21 4.58
C LEU A 44 -2.72 -15.57 4.32
N ILE A 45 -3.63 -14.99 5.09
CA ILE A 45 -5.07 -15.04 4.84
C ILE A 45 -5.56 -13.72 4.22
N SER A 46 -6.72 -13.77 3.54
CA SER A 46 -7.38 -12.58 3.01
C SER A 46 -8.01 -11.74 4.12
N ALA A 47 -8.30 -10.47 3.85
CA ALA A 47 -9.02 -9.62 4.80
C ALA A 47 -10.42 -10.14 5.10
N GLY A 48 -11.12 -10.65 4.08
CA GLY A 48 -12.42 -11.29 4.27
C GLY A 48 -12.35 -12.51 5.21
N GLU A 49 -11.33 -13.36 5.05
CA GLU A 49 -11.12 -14.51 5.92
C GLU A 49 -10.72 -14.07 7.33
N ALA A 50 -9.80 -13.13 7.46
CA ALA A 50 -9.41 -12.56 8.76
C ALA A 50 -10.62 -12.03 9.54
N ALA A 51 -11.51 -11.26 8.88
CA ALA A 51 -12.73 -10.77 9.50
C ALA A 51 -13.66 -11.92 9.92
N ALA A 52 -13.74 -13.00 9.13
CA ALA A 52 -14.56 -14.16 9.44
C ALA A 52 -14.00 -14.94 10.64
N MET A 53 -12.69 -15.20 10.68
CA MET A 53 -12.00 -15.85 11.80
C MET A 53 -12.15 -15.04 13.10
N ILE A 54 -12.04 -13.71 13.05
CA ILE A 54 -12.28 -12.82 14.20
C ILE A 54 -13.71 -12.97 14.71
N ARG A 55 -14.71 -12.93 13.82
CA ARG A 55 -16.13 -13.11 14.22
C ARG A 55 -16.41 -14.50 14.79
N ARG A 56 -15.75 -15.54 14.27
CA ARG A 56 -15.82 -16.92 14.80
C ARG A 56 -15.04 -17.09 16.09
N GLY A 57 -14.20 -16.12 16.47
CA GLY A 57 -13.33 -16.16 17.63
C GLY A 57 -12.22 -17.22 17.52
N GLU A 58 -11.77 -17.48 16.30
CA GLU A 58 -10.62 -18.36 16.00
C GLU A 58 -9.29 -17.61 16.19
N ILE A 59 -9.29 -16.31 15.92
CA ILE A 59 -8.20 -15.38 16.22
C ILE A 59 -8.79 -14.10 16.83
N GLY A 60 -7.99 -13.39 17.62
CA GLY A 60 -8.33 -12.03 18.09
C GLY A 60 -7.94 -10.96 17.07
N SER A 61 -8.64 -9.82 17.07
CA SER A 61 -8.23 -8.61 16.36
C SER A 61 -6.87 -8.13 16.87
N LEU A 62 -6.64 -8.15 18.19
CA LEU A 62 -5.36 -7.76 18.76
C LEU A 62 -4.25 -8.71 18.32
N GLN A 63 -4.50 -10.02 18.32
CA GLN A 63 -3.55 -11.02 17.83
C GLN A 63 -3.17 -10.76 16.36
N LEU A 64 -4.15 -10.44 15.51
CA LEU A 64 -3.92 -10.10 14.11
C LEU A 64 -3.08 -8.82 13.96
N VAL A 65 -3.39 -7.78 14.76
CA VAL A 65 -2.64 -6.52 14.76
C VAL A 65 -1.20 -6.73 15.20
N GLU A 66 -0.95 -7.46 16.28
CA GLU A 66 0.42 -7.75 16.74
C GLU A 66 1.22 -8.50 15.67
N ALA A 67 0.62 -9.51 15.02
CA ALA A 67 1.28 -10.25 13.95
C ALA A 67 1.71 -9.33 12.79
N TYR A 68 0.88 -8.36 12.41
CA TYR A 68 1.23 -7.40 11.37
C TYR A 68 2.29 -6.39 11.85
N ILE A 69 2.24 -5.95 13.11
CA ILE A 69 3.26 -5.05 13.69
C ILE A 69 4.64 -5.74 13.69
N GLU A 70 4.72 -6.95 14.22
CA GLU A 70 5.95 -7.76 14.23
C GLU A 70 6.50 -7.92 12.81
N ARG A 71 5.61 -8.16 11.83
CA ARG A 71 6.02 -8.28 10.44
C ARG A 71 6.55 -6.97 9.87
N ILE A 72 5.89 -5.84 10.15
CA ILE A 72 6.34 -4.51 9.71
C ILE A 72 7.74 -4.23 10.27
N GLU A 73 7.95 -4.42 11.57
CA GLU A 73 9.23 -4.20 12.23
C GLU A 73 10.36 -5.02 11.61
N HIS A 74 10.05 -6.25 11.19
CA HIS A 74 11.02 -7.14 10.53
C HIS A 74 11.37 -6.72 9.10
N VAL A 75 10.39 -6.29 8.29
CA VAL A 75 10.59 -6.06 6.84
C VAL A 75 10.89 -4.62 6.48
N ASP A 76 10.41 -3.64 7.25
CA ASP A 76 10.40 -2.25 6.81
C ASP A 76 11.81 -1.65 6.72
N GLY A 77 12.77 -2.13 7.52
CA GLY A 77 14.18 -1.76 7.37
C GLY A 77 14.77 -2.06 5.98
N MET A 78 14.18 -2.98 5.21
CA MET A 78 14.54 -3.24 3.80
C MET A 78 13.67 -2.46 2.81
N LEU A 79 12.41 -2.21 3.15
CA LEU A 79 11.42 -1.65 2.26
C LEU A 79 11.36 -0.14 2.29
N ASN A 80 11.53 0.47 3.46
CA ASN A 80 11.28 1.89 3.70
C ASN A 80 9.90 2.31 3.18
N ALA A 81 8.89 1.51 3.54
CA ALA A 81 7.51 1.63 3.08
C ALA A 81 6.63 2.32 4.12
N VAL A 82 6.91 2.17 5.42
CA VAL A 82 6.21 2.84 6.52
C VAL A 82 6.94 4.13 6.89
N VAL A 83 6.22 5.25 6.93
CA VAL A 83 6.79 6.58 7.24
C VAL A 83 6.27 7.13 8.57
N GLU A 84 5.11 6.64 9.03
CA GLU A 84 4.59 6.81 10.39
C GLU A 84 3.90 5.52 10.81
N ASN A 85 3.85 5.24 12.11
CA ASN A 85 3.05 4.15 12.63
C ASN A 85 2.10 4.65 13.72
N ASN A 86 1.00 3.91 13.90
CA ASN A 86 0.02 4.17 14.95
C ASN A 86 -0.20 2.95 15.83
N PHE A 87 0.87 2.17 16.04
CA PHE A 87 0.77 0.84 16.64
C PHE A 87 0.08 0.84 18.00
N THR A 88 0.37 1.82 18.85
CA THR A 88 -0.33 1.99 20.14
C THR A 88 -1.84 2.13 19.94
N LYS A 89 -2.27 3.00 19.04
CA LYS A 89 -3.70 3.21 18.77
C LYS A 89 -4.35 2.00 18.10
N ALA A 90 -3.63 1.35 17.19
CA ALA A 90 -4.09 0.13 16.53
C ALA A 90 -4.35 -0.99 17.56
N ARG A 91 -3.45 -1.18 18.53
CA ARG A 91 -3.62 -2.13 19.65
C ARG A 91 -4.84 -1.79 20.51
N GLU A 92 -5.00 -0.53 20.90
CA GLU A 92 -6.17 -0.09 21.66
C GLU A 92 -7.48 -0.41 20.93
N ILE A 93 -7.58 -0.04 19.65
CA ILE A 93 -8.78 -0.29 18.83
C ILE A 93 -9.04 -1.80 18.72
N ALA A 94 -8.00 -2.60 18.49
CA ALA A 94 -8.12 -4.05 18.37
C ALA A 94 -8.58 -4.72 19.67
N GLN A 95 -8.04 -4.28 20.82
CA GLN A 95 -8.49 -4.73 22.13
C GLN A 95 -9.96 -4.36 22.39
N HIS A 96 -10.40 -3.17 21.97
CA HIS A 96 -11.81 -2.78 22.06
C HIS A 96 -12.71 -3.65 21.17
N VAL A 97 -12.26 -4.02 19.97
CA VAL A 97 -12.97 -4.95 19.09
C VAL A 97 -13.13 -6.31 19.77
N ASP A 98 -12.05 -6.86 20.33
CA ASP A 98 -12.07 -8.16 21.00
C ASP A 98 -13.00 -8.15 22.23
N ASN A 99 -12.94 -7.09 23.03
CA ASN A 99 -13.83 -6.90 24.18
C ASN A 99 -15.30 -6.82 23.73
N TYR A 100 -15.62 -6.05 22.69
CA TYR A 100 -16.99 -5.96 22.17
C TYR A 100 -17.50 -7.32 21.67
N LEU A 101 -16.70 -8.06 20.90
CA LEU A 101 -17.07 -9.38 20.40
C LEU A 101 -17.22 -10.42 21.52
N SER A 102 -16.48 -10.28 22.63
CA SER A 102 -16.61 -11.17 23.80
C SER A 102 -17.98 -11.07 24.49
N LEU A 103 -18.68 -9.93 24.33
CA LEU A 103 -19.98 -9.67 24.93
C LEU A 103 -21.16 -10.15 24.06
N ILE A 104 -20.90 -10.53 22.80
CA ILE A 104 -21.93 -10.87 21.83
C ILE A 104 -22.03 -12.38 21.68
N ASN A 105 -23.25 -12.91 21.69
CA ASN A 105 -23.48 -14.32 21.39
C ASN A 105 -23.16 -14.58 19.90
N ARG A 106 -22.32 -15.59 19.63
CA ARG A 106 -21.87 -15.94 18.26
C ARG A 106 -22.99 -16.32 17.29
N ASN A 107 -24.14 -16.76 17.81
CA ASN A 107 -25.32 -17.10 17.01
C ASN A 107 -26.38 -15.99 17.00
N SER A 108 -26.04 -14.79 17.47
CA SER A 108 -26.99 -13.67 17.55
C SER A 108 -27.23 -13.01 16.19
N GLU A 109 -28.42 -12.43 16.05
CA GLU A 109 -28.75 -11.51 14.94
C GLU A 109 -27.83 -10.29 14.95
N GLU A 110 -27.34 -9.86 16.12
CA GLU A 110 -26.37 -8.78 16.25
C GLU A 110 -25.07 -9.08 15.49
N LEU A 111 -24.49 -10.27 15.66
CA LEU A 111 -23.27 -10.65 14.95
C LEU A 111 -23.51 -10.76 13.43
N ALA A 112 -24.68 -11.27 13.02
CA ALA A 112 -25.06 -11.33 11.61
C ALA A 112 -25.19 -9.92 11.00
N LYS A 113 -25.79 -8.98 11.75
CA LYS A 113 -25.88 -7.56 11.36
C LYS A 113 -24.50 -6.90 11.28
N LEU A 114 -23.61 -7.21 12.23
CA LEU A 114 -22.23 -6.72 12.22
C LEU A 114 -21.49 -7.18 10.95
N ALA A 115 -21.59 -8.46 10.59
CA ALA A 115 -20.96 -8.99 9.38
C ALA A 115 -21.45 -8.30 8.10
N LYS A 116 -22.72 -7.88 8.04
CA LYS A 116 -23.30 -7.18 6.90
C LYS A 116 -22.93 -5.69 6.85
N THR A 117 -22.92 -5.02 8.00
CA THR A 117 -22.75 -3.54 8.09
C THR A 117 -21.29 -3.12 8.27
N LYS A 118 -20.46 -3.98 8.84
CA LYS A 118 -19.03 -3.78 9.08
C LYS A 118 -18.26 -5.04 8.69
N PRO A 119 -18.22 -5.40 7.39
CA PRO A 119 -17.67 -6.68 6.94
C PRO A 119 -16.19 -6.89 7.28
N LEU A 120 -15.44 -5.80 7.50
CA LEU A 120 -14.03 -5.77 7.87
C LEU A 120 -13.79 -5.43 9.35
N PHE A 121 -14.80 -5.57 10.22
CA PHE A 121 -14.67 -5.23 11.64
C PHE A 121 -13.54 -6.02 12.31
N GLY A 122 -12.54 -5.33 12.86
CA GLY A 122 -11.35 -5.92 13.50
C GLY A 122 -10.16 -6.17 12.58
N VAL A 123 -10.26 -5.91 11.28
CA VAL A 123 -9.16 -6.09 10.32
C VAL A 123 -8.31 -4.82 10.24
N PRO A 124 -6.98 -4.87 10.46
CA PRO A 124 -6.10 -3.72 10.29
C PRO A 124 -5.97 -3.31 8.82
N PHE A 125 -5.57 -2.08 8.54
CA PHE A 125 -5.29 -1.61 7.19
C PHE A 125 -4.27 -0.47 7.21
N THR A 126 -3.66 -0.20 6.07
CA THR A 126 -2.72 0.92 5.88
C THR A 126 -3.27 1.97 4.92
N VAL A 127 -2.76 3.20 5.05
CA VAL A 127 -3.17 4.34 4.24
C VAL A 127 -1.95 5.05 3.66
N LYS A 128 -2.05 5.38 2.38
CA LYS A 128 -1.04 6.16 1.66
C LYS A 128 -0.87 7.57 2.22
N ASP A 129 0.39 8.03 2.36
CA ASP A 129 0.74 9.37 2.85
C ASP A 129 0.48 10.52 1.87
N ASN A 130 -0.67 10.49 1.25
CA ASN A 130 -1.28 11.64 0.61
C ASN A 130 -2.80 11.69 0.84
N THR A 131 -3.31 10.89 1.77
CA THR A 131 -4.72 10.84 2.17
C THR A 131 -4.81 11.31 3.62
N PHE A 132 -5.63 12.33 3.87
CA PHE A 132 -5.85 12.84 5.22
C PHE A 132 -6.45 11.75 6.11
N CYS A 133 -5.77 11.44 7.22
CA CYS A 133 -6.28 10.61 8.28
C CYS A 133 -6.32 11.46 9.55
N LYS A 134 -7.44 11.41 10.29
CA LYS A 134 -7.58 12.17 11.53
C LYS A 134 -6.46 11.75 12.49
N ASP A 135 -5.86 12.74 13.14
CA ASP A 135 -4.73 12.57 14.08
C ASP A 135 -3.38 12.25 13.41
N PHE A 136 -3.34 12.17 12.06
CA PHE A 136 -2.11 12.08 11.27
C PHE A 136 -1.91 13.33 10.41
N VAL A 137 -0.66 13.67 10.18
CA VAL A 137 -0.22 14.61 9.16
C VAL A 137 -0.19 13.89 7.83
N CYS A 138 -0.82 14.46 6.83
CA CYS A 138 -0.60 14.01 5.46
C CYS A 138 0.55 14.84 4.88
N THR A 139 1.73 14.27 4.63
CA THR A 139 2.85 15.07 4.08
C THR A 139 2.85 15.12 2.56
N ALA A 140 2.31 14.11 1.89
CA ALA A 140 2.44 13.95 0.44
C ALA A 140 3.91 13.97 -0.03
N GLY A 141 4.84 13.54 0.82
CA GLY A 141 6.29 13.57 0.53
C GLY A 141 6.88 14.98 0.39
N VAL A 142 6.17 16.03 0.84
CA VAL A 142 6.62 17.43 0.75
C VAL A 142 7.28 17.89 2.06
N PRO A 143 8.58 18.24 2.09
CA PRO A 143 9.29 18.58 3.33
C PRO A 143 8.65 19.70 4.16
N ALA A 144 8.06 20.70 3.49
CA ALA A 144 7.37 21.80 4.16
C ALA A 144 6.14 21.38 4.97
N ARG A 145 5.63 20.16 4.75
CA ARG A 145 4.43 19.61 5.39
C ARG A 145 4.76 18.66 6.55
N LYS A 146 6.04 18.44 6.87
CA LYS A 146 6.53 17.51 7.92
C LYS A 146 6.32 18.03 9.36
N GLN A 147 5.38 18.94 9.59
CA GLN A 147 5.31 19.67 10.86
C GLN A 147 4.81 18.80 12.04
N ASN A 148 4.23 17.61 11.82
CA ASN A 148 3.97 16.55 12.83
C ASN A 148 3.95 15.13 12.18
N GLU A 149 3.45 14.11 12.90
CA GLU A 149 3.42 12.66 12.57
C GLU A 149 2.72 12.31 11.24
N PRO A 150 3.43 11.87 10.16
CA PRO A 150 2.89 11.54 8.83
C PRO A 150 1.75 10.48 8.77
N SER A 151 1.14 10.25 7.61
CA SER A 151 0.26 9.08 7.38
C SER A 151 1.13 7.85 7.06
N ILE A 152 0.54 6.66 6.96
CA ILE A 152 1.31 5.42 7.21
C ILE A 152 2.34 5.11 6.13
N THR A 153 2.00 5.12 4.83
CA THR A 153 2.92 4.58 3.78
C THR A 153 3.51 5.61 2.82
N ASN A 154 4.76 5.35 2.43
CA ASN A 154 5.62 6.26 1.68
C ASN A 154 5.14 6.53 0.23
N VAL A 155 5.32 7.77 -0.21
CA VAL A 155 4.88 8.29 -1.51
C VAL A 155 5.97 9.13 -2.17
N PRO A 156 5.98 9.33 -3.50
CA PRO A 156 6.74 10.42 -4.09
C PRO A 156 6.13 11.76 -3.72
N GLU A 157 6.93 12.82 -3.85
CA GLU A 157 6.48 14.19 -3.65
C GLU A 157 5.22 14.49 -4.49
N LEU A 158 4.19 15.01 -3.82
CA LEU A 158 2.85 15.28 -4.36
C LEU A 158 2.15 14.07 -5.01
N ALA A 159 2.63 12.86 -4.76
CA ALA A 159 2.16 11.65 -5.43
C ALA A 159 2.31 11.68 -6.97
N LEU A 160 3.26 12.47 -7.49
CA LEU A 160 3.46 12.74 -8.93
C LEU A 160 4.69 12.03 -9.52
N TRP A 161 4.88 10.76 -9.18
CA TRP A 161 5.93 9.94 -9.80
C TRP A 161 5.62 8.44 -9.75
N TRP A 162 6.26 7.66 -10.61
CA TRP A 162 6.15 6.19 -10.66
C TRP A 162 7.20 5.47 -9.81
N GLU A 163 7.95 6.20 -9.00
CA GLU A 163 8.83 5.66 -7.97
C GLU A 163 8.54 6.39 -6.66
N SER A 164 8.15 5.66 -5.61
CA SER A 164 7.96 6.22 -4.27
C SER A 164 9.30 6.64 -3.66
N SER A 165 9.69 7.89 -3.91
CA SER A 165 10.90 8.54 -3.40
C SER A 165 10.63 10.00 -3.11
N ASN A 166 11.03 10.46 -1.93
CA ASN A 166 10.95 11.86 -1.55
C ASN A 166 12.13 12.25 -0.64
N LYS A 167 12.27 13.55 -0.36
CA LYS A 167 13.37 14.10 0.46
C LYS A 167 13.16 13.93 1.97
N ILE A 168 11.98 13.49 2.41
CA ILE A 168 11.66 13.32 3.84
C ILE A 168 12.07 11.93 4.33
N TYR A 169 11.62 10.91 3.62
CA TYR A 169 11.72 9.50 4.00
C TYR A 169 12.66 8.71 3.09
N GLY A 170 13.09 9.30 1.97
CA GLY A 170 13.86 8.59 0.95
C GLY A 170 12.99 7.69 0.09
N ARG A 171 13.61 6.65 -0.47
CA ARG A 171 13.00 5.77 -1.47
C ARG A 171 12.50 4.46 -0.85
N SER A 172 11.28 4.06 -1.21
CA SER A 172 10.78 2.70 -0.95
C SER A 172 11.35 1.69 -1.95
N ASN A 173 11.54 0.45 -1.52
CA ASN A 173 12.13 -0.61 -2.32
C ASN A 173 11.13 -1.75 -2.57
N ASN A 174 11.32 -2.49 -3.66
CA ASN A 174 10.48 -3.63 -4.01
C ASN A 174 10.85 -4.87 -3.15
N PRO A 175 9.87 -5.58 -2.54
CA PRO A 175 10.15 -6.75 -1.71
C PRO A 175 10.82 -7.91 -2.47
N TYR A 176 10.60 -8.04 -3.77
CA TYR A 176 11.18 -9.11 -4.58
C TYR A 176 12.64 -8.84 -4.99
N ASP A 177 13.07 -7.58 -4.98
CA ASP A 177 14.45 -7.15 -5.23
C ASP A 177 14.60 -5.69 -4.76
N VAL A 178 15.27 -5.47 -3.62
CA VAL A 178 15.36 -4.13 -3.00
C VAL A 178 16.11 -3.10 -3.87
N ARG A 179 16.74 -3.54 -4.96
CA ARG A 179 17.39 -2.65 -5.94
C ARG A 179 16.39 -2.01 -6.89
N ARG A 180 15.15 -2.53 -6.93
CA ARG A 180 14.08 -2.13 -7.84
C ARG A 180 13.07 -1.23 -7.15
N THR A 181 12.42 -0.39 -7.94
CA THR A 181 11.29 0.40 -7.48
C THR A 181 10.07 -0.48 -7.20
N PRO A 182 9.31 -0.21 -6.12
CA PRO A 182 7.99 -0.81 -5.91
C PRO A 182 6.91 -0.15 -6.77
N GLY A 183 7.28 0.80 -7.64
CA GLY A 183 6.33 1.61 -8.39
C GLY A 183 5.91 2.85 -7.62
N GLY A 184 4.89 3.52 -8.14
CA GLY A 184 4.39 4.75 -7.56
C GLY A 184 3.12 5.24 -8.24
N SER A 185 2.38 6.16 -7.63
CA SER A 185 2.77 6.83 -6.38
C SER A 185 2.39 6.09 -5.09
N SER A 186 1.66 4.97 -5.16
CA SER A 186 1.32 4.14 -3.98
C SER A 186 2.32 3.01 -3.76
N GLY A 187 3.63 3.29 -3.96
CA GLY A 187 4.70 2.29 -3.87
C GLY A 187 4.92 1.76 -2.46
N GLY A 188 4.75 2.59 -1.42
CA GLY A 188 4.80 2.16 -0.02
C GLY A 188 3.72 1.10 0.28
N GLU A 189 2.45 1.40 -0.03
CA GLU A 189 1.35 0.42 0.06
C GLU A 189 1.67 -0.86 -0.71
N GLY A 190 2.09 -0.73 -1.98
CA GLY A 190 2.41 -1.89 -2.82
C GLY A 190 3.49 -2.79 -2.22
N ALA A 191 4.59 -2.19 -1.76
CA ALA A 191 5.70 -2.91 -1.13
C ALA A 191 5.28 -3.59 0.17
N LEU A 192 4.55 -2.89 1.03
CA LEU A 192 4.18 -3.36 2.36
C LEU A 192 3.18 -4.53 2.29
N ILE A 193 2.15 -4.41 1.45
CA ILE A 193 1.15 -5.47 1.24
C ILE A 193 1.81 -6.71 0.64
N ALA A 194 2.70 -6.55 -0.34
CA ALA A 194 3.43 -7.65 -0.97
C ALA A 194 4.38 -8.37 0.01
N ALA A 195 4.95 -7.64 0.97
CA ALA A 195 5.79 -8.20 2.03
C ALA A 195 5.01 -8.82 3.20
N ALA A 196 3.67 -8.86 3.12
CA ALA A 196 2.77 -9.25 4.21
C ALA A 196 2.84 -8.36 5.46
N GLY A 197 3.30 -7.11 5.30
CA GLY A 197 3.28 -6.09 6.36
C GLY A 197 1.94 -5.34 6.47
N SER A 198 1.01 -5.57 5.56
CA SER A 198 -0.37 -5.07 5.65
C SER A 198 -1.32 -6.05 4.96
N VAL A 199 -2.52 -6.25 5.50
CA VAL A 199 -3.52 -7.15 4.89
C VAL A 199 -4.17 -6.49 3.66
N ILE A 200 -4.49 -5.21 3.77
CA ILE A 200 -5.11 -4.36 2.74
C ILE A 200 -4.66 -2.91 2.92
N GLY A 201 -4.69 -2.14 1.83
CA GLY A 201 -4.29 -0.74 1.84
C GLY A 201 -5.18 0.15 1.00
N LEU A 202 -5.25 1.42 1.39
CA LEU A 202 -5.93 2.46 0.63
C LEU A 202 -4.90 3.37 -0.05
N GLY A 203 -4.97 3.40 -1.38
CA GLY A 203 -4.20 4.32 -2.21
C GLY A 203 -5.10 5.18 -3.11
N ASN A 204 -4.48 5.80 -4.11
CA ASN A 204 -5.18 6.57 -5.13
C ASN A 204 -4.42 6.55 -6.46
N ASP A 205 -5.16 6.72 -7.56
CA ASP A 205 -4.71 6.58 -8.93
C ASP A 205 -5.29 7.70 -9.80
N VAL A 206 -4.40 8.37 -10.53
CA VAL A 206 -4.72 9.32 -11.61
C VAL A 206 -4.17 8.79 -12.94
N GLY A 207 -2.90 8.40 -12.93
CA GLY A 207 -2.14 7.94 -14.11
C GLY A 207 -1.43 6.61 -13.89
N GLY A 208 -2.02 5.71 -13.11
CA GLY A 208 -1.49 4.38 -12.79
C GLY A 208 -1.09 4.17 -11.34
N SER A 209 -1.30 5.15 -10.45
CA SER A 209 -0.70 5.11 -9.11
C SER A 209 -1.20 4.01 -8.16
N LEU A 210 -2.26 3.27 -8.49
CA LEU A 210 -2.62 2.01 -7.83
C LEU A 210 -2.11 0.81 -8.64
N ARG A 211 -2.32 0.86 -9.96
CA ARG A 211 -2.06 -0.26 -10.88
C ARG A 211 -0.57 -0.54 -11.09
N VAL A 212 0.25 0.50 -11.23
CA VAL A 212 1.71 0.41 -11.41
C VAL A 212 2.36 -0.26 -10.20
N PRO A 213 2.18 0.22 -8.94
CA PRO A 213 2.76 -0.45 -7.79
C PRO A 213 2.16 -1.84 -7.57
N ALA A 214 0.88 -2.06 -7.87
CA ALA A 214 0.29 -3.39 -7.80
C ALA A 214 0.98 -4.40 -8.74
N VAL A 215 1.20 -4.03 -10.00
CA VAL A 215 1.92 -4.87 -10.98
C VAL A 215 3.38 -5.08 -10.57
N PHE A 216 4.07 -4.03 -10.11
CA PHE A 216 5.49 -4.13 -9.75
C PHE A 216 5.71 -4.98 -8.48
N CYS A 217 4.78 -4.92 -7.54
CA CYS A 217 4.84 -5.65 -6.27
C CYS A 217 3.99 -6.92 -6.26
N GLY A 218 3.42 -7.36 -7.39
CA GLY A 218 2.75 -8.66 -7.50
C GLY A 218 1.49 -8.79 -6.64
N ILE A 219 0.74 -7.70 -6.47
CA ILE A 219 -0.53 -7.65 -5.72
C ILE A 219 -1.66 -7.13 -6.61
N PHE A 220 -2.88 -7.08 -6.07
CA PHE A 220 -4.02 -6.49 -6.74
C PHE A 220 -4.21 -5.03 -6.32
N GLY A 221 -4.50 -4.17 -7.30
CA GLY A 221 -4.85 -2.77 -7.06
C GLY A 221 -5.94 -2.36 -8.05
N LEU A 222 -7.05 -1.84 -7.54
CA LEU A 222 -8.20 -1.47 -8.35
C LEU A 222 -8.37 0.05 -8.34
N LYS A 223 -8.33 0.67 -9.53
CA LYS A 223 -8.81 2.05 -9.71
C LYS A 223 -10.29 2.00 -10.10
N PRO A 224 -11.21 2.41 -9.22
CA PRO A 224 -12.63 2.46 -9.53
C PRO A 224 -12.96 3.45 -10.66
N GLY A 225 -14.22 3.40 -11.09
CA GLY A 225 -14.81 4.44 -11.91
C GLY A 225 -14.84 5.78 -11.16
N PRO A 226 -14.90 6.91 -11.87
CA PRO A 226 -14.98 8.23 -11.24
C PRO A 226 -16.23 8.32 -10.34
N GLY A 227 -16.08 8.89 -9.14
CA GLY A 227 -17.20 9.07 -8.21
C GLY A 227 -17.64 7.84 -7.41
N ILE A 228 -17.07 6.66 -7.66
CA ILE A 228 -17.37 5.44 -6.87
C ILE A 228 -16.81 5.55 -5.45
N VAL A 229 -15.57 6.02 -5.32
CA VAL A 229 -14.93 6.30 -4.02
C VAL A 229 -14.65 7.80 -3.93
N PRO A 230 -15.12 8.49 -2.87
CA PRO A 230 -14.83 9.90 -2.68
C PRO A 230 -13.32 10.19 -2.63
N SER A 231 -12.88 11.24 -3.31
CA SER A 231 -11.48 11.70 -3.27
C SER A 231 -11.22 12.76 -2.18
N SER A 232 -12.17 12.94 -1.26
CA SER A 232 -12.06 13.90 -0.15
C SER A 232 -10.86 13.57 0.73
N GLY A 233 -10.09 14.58 1.10
CA GLY A 233 -8.89 14.41 1.93
C GLY A 233 -7.63 13.97 1.16
N ILE A 234 -7.71 13.69 -0.13
CA ILE A 234 -6.54 13.37 -0.96
C ILE A 234 -5.81 14.65 -1.38
N ILE A 235 -4.47 14.60 -1.33
CA ILE A 235 -3.55 15.69 -1.65
C ILE A 235 -2.57 15.24 -2.75
N PRO A 236 -2.25 16.09 -3.75
CA PRO A 236 -2.84 17.40 -4.02
C PRO A 236 -4.34 17.31 -4.31
N HIS A 237 -5.07 18.36 -3.93
CA HIS A 237 -6.50 18.43 -4.24
C HIS A 237 -6.69 18.50 -5.74
N VAL A 238 -7.42 17.53 -6.28
CA VAL A 238 -7.75 17.47 -7.70
C VAL A 238 -8.86 18.49 -7.96
N ARG A 239 -8.51 19.61 -8.60
CA ARG A 239 -9.45 20.71 -8.87
C ARG A 239 -9.54 20.99 -10.37
N GLY A 240 -10.76 20.86 -10.91
CA GLY A 240 -11.11 21.25 -12.28
C GLY A 240 -10.58 20.32 -13.38
N GLY A 241 -11.14 20.48 -14.59
CA GLY A 241 -10.71 19.77 -15.79
C GLY A 241 -10.92 18.26 -15.77
N TYR A 242 -10.28 17.56 -16.72
CA TYR A 242 -10.40 16.11 -16.87
C TYR A 242 -9.77 15.32 -15.72
N VAL A 243 -8.84 15.91 -14.99
CA VAL A 243 -8.13 15.21 -13.90
C VAL A 243 -9.08 14.78 -12.77
N THR A 244 -10.19 15.50 -12.54
CA THR A 244 -11.23 15.10 -11.58
C THR A 244 -11.95 13.82 -11.98
N GLN A 245 -12.00 13.51 -13.28
CA GLN A 245 -12.55 12.26 -13.82
C GLN A 245 -11.49 11.16 -13.92
N MET A 246 -10.20 11.49 -13.79
CA MET A 246 -9.12 10.50 -13.82
C MET A 246 -8.77 10.01 -12.42
N ALA A 247 -8.81 10.92 -11.44
CA ALA A 247 -8.46 10.66 -10.07
C ALA A 247 -9.49 9.80 -9.34
N SER A 248 -9.03 8.76 -8.66
CA SER A 248 -9.87 7.92 -7.82
C SER A 248 -9.06 7.32 -6.67
N ALA A 249 -9.63 7.32 -5.46
CA ALA A 249 -9.15 6.47 -4.39
C ALA A 249 -9.55 5.01 -4.67
N GLY A 250 -8.76 4.06 -4.19
CA GLY A 250 -9.07 2.67 -4.46
C GLY A 250 -8.29 1.67 -3.62
N PRO A 251 -8.79 0.43 -3.55
CA PRO A 251 -8.22 -0.61 -2.72
C PRO A 251 -6.99 -1.27 -3.33
N MET A 252 -6.08 -1.73 -2.46
CA MET A 252 -4.95 -2.58 -2.76
C MET A 252 -4.94 -3.78 -1.81
N ALA A 253 -4.67 -4.99 -2.30
CA ALA A 253 -4.72 -6.23 -1.50
C ALA A 253 -3.92 -7.37 -2.15
N ARG A 254 -3.56 -8.40 -1.35
CA ARG A 254 -2.97 -9.65 -1.88
C ARG A 254 -3.98 -10.57 -2.57
N TYR A 255 -5.26 -10.46 -2.21
CA TYR A 255 -6.33 -11.31 -2.74
C TYR A 255 -7.35 -10.47 -3.50
N ALA A 256 -7.69 -10.88 -4.71
CA ALA A 256 -8.66 -10.17 -5.54
C ALA A 256 -10.05 -10.07 -4.89
N SER A 257 -10.43 -11.05 -4.08
CA SER A 257 -11.69 -11.07 -3.31
C SER A 257 -11.81 -9.87 -2.36
N ASP A 258 -10.70 -9.38 -1.82
CA ASP A 258 -10.71 -8.26 -0.87
C ASP A 258 -11.00 -6.92 -1.55
N LEU A 259 -10.71 -6.77 -2.85
CA LEU A 259 -11.00 -5.54 -3.59
C LEU A 259 -12.50 -5.21 -3.59
N ALA A 260 -13.34 -6.22 -3.86
CA ALA A 260 -14.78 -6.05 -3.87
C ALA A 260 -15.33 -5.77 -2.47
N LEU A 261 -14.76 -6.41 -1.45
CA LEU A 261 -15.12 -6.21 -0.05
C LEU A 261 -14.81 -4.80 0.42
N MET A 262 -13.62 -4.28 0.07
CA MET A 262 -13.21 -2.92 0.41
C MET A 262 -14.10 -1.86 -0.26
N LEU A 263 -14.51 -2.08 -1.51
CA LEU A 263 -15.44 -1.17 -2.20
C LEU A 263 -16.84 -1.09 -1.56
N GLN A 264 -17.26 -2.10 -0.79
CA GLN A 264 -18.52 -2.03 -0.03
C GLN A 264 -18.40 -1.15 1.23
N VAL A 265 -17.16 -0.89 1.67
CA VAL A 265 -16.86 -0.13 2.89
C VAL A 265 -16.53 1.34 2.57
N PHE A 266 -15.95 1.59 1.40
CA PHE A 266 -15.56 2.92 0.93
C PHE A 266 -16.75 3.83 0.56
#